data_AF-A0A9X5BCT1-F1
#
_entry.id   AF-A0A9X5BCT1-F1
#
_cell.length_a   1.000
_cell.length_b   1.000
_cell.length_c   1.000
_cell.angle_alpha   90.00
_cell.angle_beta   90.00
_cell.angle_gamma   90.00
#
_symmetry.space_group_name_H-M   'P 1'
#
loop_
_entity.id
_entity.type
_entity.pdbx_description
1 polymer ?
#
loop_
_entity_poly.entity_id
_entity_poly.type
_entity_poly.pdbx_seq_one_letter_code
_entity_poly.pdbx_strand_id
1 'polypeptide(L)'
;MLEMVKEAERELLNYPQRGLGYYLKRIIKITTGHKQEPLDKINWPNGLLAKSLIDYYMQNKNSEEAAIITKYLRKYYDRWIKRGCKIYYLDDLYSGMALIDLHQITGEEKYKKAAETMVQYLFEHETDGAGSFPYRPEQKNGYIFADGIGMTCPFLCKYGSTYGDMNAIHLAIVQIQNFMDRGMDVKTGLPYHGYQLESGIKYGVIGWGRAVGWLMIGMSESLAYMEESMPGYDMIKQSYRRMVDKVEAYQLENGLYSWQLGAKEGPVDTSATAMILYAIARSLETRVLIGIHKSRMQRGREALWSMVKEGKLYDCLAECQGFSMYPQVYGAYPWSLGPALSLFVIDCEGGKNAK
;
A
#
# COMPACT_ATOMS: atom_id res chain seq x y z
N MET A 1 17.02 -13.08 -0.90
CA MET A 1 15.88 -12.67 -1.75
C MET A 1 14.89 -13.81 -1.97
N LEU A 2 15.31 -14.97 -2.51
CA LEU A 2 14.42 -16.12 -2.78
C LEU A 2 13.60 -16.60 -1.57
N GLU A 3 14.17 -16.59 -0.36
CA GLU A 3 13.43 -16.94 0.86
C GLU A 3 12.27 -15.97 1.14
N MET A 4 12.45 -14.67 0.87
CA MET A 4 11.38 -13.67 1.01
C MET A 4 10.28 -13.88 -0.01
N VAL A 5 10.63 -14.28 -1.24
CA VAL A 5 9.65 -14.62 -2.29
C VAL A 5 8.81 -15.82 -1.84
N LYS A 6 9.45 -16.89 -1.38
CA LYS A 6 8.76 -18.09 -0.86
C LYS A 6 7.87 -17.78 0.34
N GLU A 7 8.34 -16.92 1.22
CA GLU A 7 7.56 -16.43 2.37
C GLU A 7 6.34 -15.63 1.91
N ALA A 8 6.50 -14.71 0.95
CA ALA A 8 5.41 -13.92 0.39
C ALA A 8 4.37 -14.78 -0.35
N GLU A 9 4.80 -15.79 -1.11
CA GLU A 9 3.94 -16.80 -1.72
C GLU A 9 3.13 -17.57 -0.67
N ARG A 10 3.79 -17.97 0.43
CA ARG A 10 3.14 -18.68 1.55
C ARG A 10 2.11 -17.78 2.23
N GLU A 11 2.49 -16.57 2.62
CA GLU A 11 1.59 -15.63 3.30
C GLU A 11 0.42 -15.21 2.41
N LEU A 12 0.62 -15.03 1.09
CA LEU A 12 -0.45 -14.67 0.15
C LEU A 12 -1.64 -15.64 0.20
N LEU A 13 -1.39 -16.93 0.42
CA LEU A 13 -2.45 -17.94 0.45
C LEU A 13 -3.01 -18.20 1.85
N ASN A 14 -2.22 -17.92 2.90
CA ASN A 14 -2.50 -18.36 4.26
C ASN A 14 -2.81 -17.20 5.24
N TYR A 15 -2.48 -15.95 4.89
CA TYR A 15 -2.78 -14.78 5.71
C TYR A 15 -4.22 -14.27 5.49
N PRO A 16 -4.93 -13.84 6.56
CA PRO A 16 -4.57 -14.03 7.96
C PRO A 16 -4.81 -15.48 8.39
N GLN A 17 -3.88 -16.02 9.20
CA GLN A 17 -4.03 -17.37 9.72
C GLN A 17 -5.20 -17.42 10.74
N ARG A 18 -6.26 -18.14 10.39
CA ARG A 18 -7.46 -18.30 11.23
C ARG A 18 -7.61 -19.77 11.61
N GLY A 19 -7.36 -20.09 12.89
CA GLY A 19 -7.53 -21.45 13.43
C GLY A 19 -8.99 -21.79 13.76
N LEU A 20 -9.23 -23.06 14.14
CA LEU A 20 -10.56 -23.55 14.54
C LEU A 20 -11.21 -22.70 15.65
N GLY A 21 -10.42 -22.28 16.64
CA GLY A 21 -10.90 -21.44 17.74
C GLY A 21 -11.45 -20.08 17.29
N TYR A 22 -10.91 -19.50 16.21
CA TYR A 22 -11.46 -18.26 15.62
C TYR A 22 -12.86 -18.51 15.06
N TYR A 23 -13.04 -19.58 14.29
CA TYR A 23 -14.33 -19.91 13.68
C TYR A 23 -15.38 -20.26 14.73
N LEU A 24 -15.00 -21.00 15.78
CA LEU A 24 -15.90 -21.31 16.90
C LEU A 24 -16.38 -20.03 17.60
N LYS A 25 -15.45 -19.13 17.96
CA LYS A 25 -15.78 -17.83 18.57
C LYS A 25 -16.69 -17.00 17.66
N ARG A 26 -16.43 -17.01 16.35
CA ARG A 26 -17.25 -16.31 15.36
C ARG A 26 -18.68 -16.85 15.30
N ILE A 27 -18.85 -18.18 15.29
CA ILE A 27 -20.18 -18.82 15.30
C ILE A 27 -20.95 -18.41 16.55
N ILE A 28 -20.32 -18.50 17.73
CA ILE A 28 -20.93 -18.09 19.00
C ILE A 28 -21.40 -16.63 18.95
N LYS A 29 -20.58 -15.73 18.40
CA LYS A 29 -20.94 -14.32 18.24
C LYS A 29 -22.15 -14.13 17.30
N ILE A 30 -22.18 -14.84 16.18
CA ILE A 30 -23.31 -14.79 15.23
C ILE A 30 -24.59 -15.31 15.90
N THR A 31 -24.53 -16.45 16.58
CA THR A 31 -25.72 -17.04 17.24
C THR A 31 -26.21 -16.22 18.43
N THR A 32 -25.36 -15.39 19.01
CA THR A 32 -25.71 -14.44 20.09
C THR A 32 -26.10 -13.06 19.57
N GLY A 33 -26.29 -12.91 18.25
CA GLY A 33 -26.80 -11.67 17.64
C GLY A 33 -25.74 -10.58 17.39
N HIS A 34 -24.45 -10.86 17.60
CA HIS A 34 -23.40 -9.89 17.32
C HIS A 34 -23.08 -9.83 15.82
N LYS A 35 -23.14 -8.63 15.22
CA LYS A 35 -22.66 -8.39 13.84
C LYS A 35 -21.17 -8.79 13.76
N GLN A 36 -20.79 -9.52 12.72
CA GLN A 36 -19.41 -9.92 12.48
C GLN A 36 -18.95 -9.42 11.11
N GLU A 37 -17.72 -8.93 11.03
CA GLU A 37 -17.09 -8.53 9.77
C GLU A 37 -17.08 -9.68 8.77
N PRO A 38 -17.31 -9.46 7.48
CA PRO A 38 -17.25 -10.51 6.45
C PRO A 38 -15.92 -11.28 6.46
N LEU A 39 -15.98 -12.55 6.04
CA LEU A 39 -14.77 -13.33 5.81
C LEU A 39 -14.14 -12.92 4.48
N ASP A 40 -13.34 -11.86 4.54
CA ASP A 40 -12.73 -11.33 3.33
C ASP A 40 -11.74 -12.30 2.68
N LYS A 41 -11.76 -12.34 1.35
CA LYS A 41 -10.93 -13.21 0.52
C LYS A 41 -9.97 -12.44 -0.36
N ILE A 42 -10.11 -11.12 -0.38
CA ILE A 42 -9.17 -10.16 -0.93
C ILE A 42 -8.91 -9.14 0.19
N ASN A 43 -7.68 -8.74 0.44
CA ASN A 43 -7.41 -7.78 1.53
C ASN A 43 -6.10 -7.05 1.28
N TRP A 44 -5.94 -5.89 1.90
CA TRP A 44 -4.79 -5.02 1.66
C TRP A 44 -3.42 -5.66 1.98
N PRO A 45 -3.22 -6.49 3.04
CA PRO A 45 -1.92 -7.11 3.28
C PRO A 45 -1.53 -8.07 2.16
N ASN A 46 -2.50 -8.86 1.67
CA ASN A 46 -2.28 -9.77 0.55
C ASN A 46 -2.13 -9.01 -0.78
N GLY A 47 -2.77 -7.84 -0.91
CA GLY A 47 -2.54 -6.93 -2.04
C GLY A 47 -1.09 -6.44 -2.11
N LEU A 48 -0.48 -6.07 -0.97
CA LEU A 48 0.95 -5.72 -0.90
C LEU A 48 1.85 -6.90 -1.29
N LEU A 49 1.56 -8.09 -0.78
CA LEU A 49 2.29 -9.30 -1.17
C LEU A 49 2.15 -9.58 -2.67
N ALA A 50 0.93 -9.54 -3.21
CA ALA A 50 0.66 -9.81 -4.61
C ALA A 50 1.40 -8.82 -5.53
N LYS A 51 1.37 -7.51 -5.19
CA LYS A 51 2.13 -6.49 -5.91
C LYS A 51 3.63 -6.75 -5.86
N SER A 52 4.18 -7.10 -4.69
CA SER A 52 5.61 -7.39 -4.56
C SER A 52 6.08 -8.64 -5.32
N LEU A 53 5.24 -9.67 -5.40
CA LEU A 53 5.48 -10.85 -6.21
C LEU A 53 5.45 -10.51 -7.70
N ILE A 54 4.53 -9.65 -8.13
CA ILE A 54 4.54 -9.12 -9.50
C ILE A 54 5.83 -8.32 -9.78
N ASP A 55 6.26 -7.46 -8.86
CA ASP A 55 7.49 -6.68 -9.05
C ASP A 55 8.69 -7.61 -9.26
N TYR A 56 8.81 -8.65 -8.43
CA TYR A 56 9.83 -9.69 -8.60
C TYR A 56 9.70 -10.41 -9.95
N TYR A 57 8.48 -10.81 -10.33
CA TYR A 57 8.20 -11.45 -11.63
C TYR A 57 8.69 -10.57 -12.79
N MET A 58 8.42 -9.26 -12.74
CA MET A 58 8.74 -8.34 -13.84
C MET A 58 10.25 -8.17 -14.04
N GLN A 59 11.06 -8.28 -12.99
CA GLN A 59 12.53 -8.25 -13.08
C GLN A 59 13.16 -9.61 -13.42
N ASN A 60 12.43 -10.72 -13.20
CA ASN A 60 12.95 -12.08 -13.37
C ASN A 60 12.14 -12.89 -14.37
N LYS A 61 11.66 -12.24 -15.44
CA LYS A 61 10.84 -12.90 -16.46
C LYS A 61 11.56 -14.14 -17.00
N ASN A 62 10.81 -15.22 -17.21
CA ASN A 62 11.28 -16.52 -17.72
C ASN A 62 12.06 -17.39 -16.71
N SER A 63 12.17 -17.01 -15.44
CA SER A 63 12.72 -17.89 -14.40
C SER A 63 11.69 -18.93 -13.91
N GLU A 64 12.16 -19.98 -13.24
CA GLU A 64 11.27 -20.97 -12.60
C GLU A 64 10.41 -20.30 -11.51
N GLU A 65 11.00 -19.38 -10.76
CA GLU A 65 10.32 -18.58 -9.75
C GLU A 65 9.19 -17.75 -10.36
N ALA A 66 9.40 -17.12 -11.52
CA ALA A 66 8.35 -16.35 -12.19
C ALA A 66 7.12 -17.21 -12.56
N ALA A 67 7.35 -18.47 -12.96
CA ALA A 67 6.26 -19.42 -13.21
C ALA A 67 5.53 -19.81 -11.92
N ILE A 68 6.26 -20.03 -10.83
CA ILE A 68 5.70 -20.33 -9.50
C ILE A 68 4.86 -19.15 -8.98
N ILE A 69 5.41 -17.93 -9.02
CA ILE A 69 4.72 -16.71 -8.63
C ILE A 69 3.38 -16.59 -9.35
N THR A 70 3.39 -16.74 -10.68
CA THR A 70 2.16 -16.68 -11.48
C THR A 70 1.15 -17.71 -11.02
N LYS A 71 1.57 -18.95 -10.71
CA LYS A 71 0.69 -20.00 -10.18
C LYS A 71 0.06 -19.61 -8.84
N TYR A 72 0.82 -19.03 -7.91
CA TYR A 72 0.32 -18.60 -6.60
C TYR A 72 -0.66 -17.43 -6.70
N LEU A 73 -0.32 -16.42 -7.51
CA LEU A 73 -1.19 -15.29 -7.80
C LEU A 73 -2.53 -15.75 -8.42
N ARG A 74 -2.49 -16.60 -9.45
CA ARG A 74 -3.70 -17.17 -10.07
C ARG A 74 -4.52 -17.94 -9.05
N LYS A 75 -3.90 -18.77 -8.20
CA LYS A 75 -4.62 -19.49 -7.13
C LYS A 75 -5.31 -18.55 -6.14
N TYR A 76 -4.66 -17.45 -5.77
CA TYR A 76 -5.22 -16.45 -4.87
C TYR A 76 -6.44 -15.74 -5.48
N TYR A 77 -6.28 -15.16 -6.67
CA TYR A 77 -7.32 -14.36 -7.31
C TYR A 77 -8.46 -15.20 -7.89
N ASP A 78 -8.18 -16.36 -8.51
CA ASP A 78 -9.23 -17.22 -9.07
C ASP A 78 -10.20 -17.69 -7.98
N ARG A 79 -9.72 -17.87 -6.74
CA ARG A 79 -10.57 -18.21 -5.59
C ARG A 79 -11.55 -17.08 -5.25
N TRP A 80 -11.12 -15.83 -5.34
CA TRP A 80 -11.98 -14.66 -5.10
C TRP A 80 -12.94 -14.43 -6.27
N ILE A 81 -12.45 -14.53 -7.51
CA ILE A 81 -13.25 -14.41 -8.74
C ILE A 81 -14.37 -15.45 -8.77
N LYS A 82 -14.08 -16.73 -8.45
CA LYS A 82 -15.09 -17.80 -8.36
C LYS A 82 -16.19 -17.54 -7.32
N ARG A 83 -15.97 -16.61 -6.39
CA ARG A 83 -16.95 -16.21 -5.37
C ARG A 83 -17.66 -14.88 -5.70
N GLY A 84 -17.51 -14.41 -6.94
CA GLY A 84 -18.25 -13.26 -7.47
C GLY A 84 -17.63 -11.91 -7.13
N CYS A 85 -16.31 -11.84 -6.93
CA CYS A 85 -15.56 -10.58 -6.79
C CYS A 85 -16.14 -9.60 -5.73
N LYS A 86 -16.65 -10.12 -4.61
CA LYS A 86 -17.22 -9.25 -3.56
C LYS A 86 -16.14 -8.36 -2.96
N ILE A 87 -16.43 -7.06 -2.89
CA ILE A 87 -15.62 -6.02 -2.27
C ILE A 87 -16.35 -5.57 -1.02
N TYR A 88 -15.66 -5.53 0.12
CA TYR A 88 -16.26 -5.13 1.39
C TYR A 88 -15.72 -3.80 1.88
N TYR A 89 -14.46 -3.49 1.57
CA TYR A 89 -13.77 -2.32 2.09
C TYR A 89 -12.94 -1.63 1.01
N LEU A 90 -12.67 -0.34 1.22
CA LEU A 90 -11.75 0.41 0.37
C LEU A 90 -10.34 -0.21 0.33
N ASP A 91 -9.99 -0.92 1.38
CA ASP A 91 -8.70 -1.56 1.57
C ASP A 91 -8.44 -2.65 0.51
N ASP A 92 -9.50 -3.25 -0.01
CA ASP A 92 -9.42 -4.34 -0.99
C ASP A 92 -8.85 -3.88 -2.34
N LEU A 93 -9.02 -2.59 -2.65
CA LEU A 93 -8.71 -2.01 -3.96
C LEU A 93 -7.22 -2.06 -4.31
N TYR A 94 -6.33 -2.08 -3.31
CA TYR A 94 -4.90 -2.21 -3.58
C TYR A 94 -4.56 -3.53 -4.28
N SER A 95 -5.38 -4.57 -4.06
CA SER A 95 -5.24 -5.86 -4.76
C SER A 95 -5.51 -5.76 -6.27
N GLY A 96 -6.17 -4.70 -6.72
CA GLY A 96 -6.38 -4.39 -8.14
C GLY A 96 -5.07 -4.15 -8.90
N MET A 97 -4.02 -3.70 -8.22
CA MET A 97 -2.70 -3.46 -8.82
C MET A 97 -2.15 -4.70 -9.53
N ALA A 98 -2.15 -5.84 -8.83
CA ALA A 98 -1.65 -7.10 -9.37
C ALA A 98 -2.66 -7.82 -10.27
N LEU A 99 -3.97 -7.55 -10.15
CA LEU A 99 -4.97 -8.04 -11.12
C LEU A 99 -4.73 -7.47 -12.52
N ILE A 100 -4.42 -6.17 -12.60
CA ILE A 100 -4.08 -5.52 -13.86
C ILE A 100 -2.84 -6.17 -14.47
N ASP A 101 -1.78 -6.40 -13.68
CA ASP A 101 -0.57 -7.05 -14.17
C ASP A 101 -0.82 -8.49 -14.61
N LEU A 102 -1.60 -9.27 -13.85
CA LEU A 102 -1.97 -10.63 -14.24
C LEU A 102 -2.69 -10.65 -15.57
N HIS A 103 -3.60 -9.69 -15.83
CA HIS A 103 -4.23 -9.56 -17.13
C HIS A 103 -3.19 -9.31 -18.24
N GLN A 104 -2.26 -8.36 -18.04
CA GLN A 104 -1.20 -8.08 -19.00
C GLN A 104 -0.26 -9.28 -19.24
N ILE A 105 -0.01 -10.08 -18.21
CA ILE A 105 0.87 -11.26 -18.26
C ILE A 105 0.19 -12.45 -18.95
N THR A 106 -1.09 -12.72 -18.66
CA THR A 106 -1.76 -13.94 -19.11
C THR A 106 -2.72 -13.75 -20.28
N GLY A 107 -3.19 -12.52 -20.52
CA GLY A 107 -4.27 -12.22 -21.45
C GLY A 107 -5.65 -12.75 -21.00
N GLU A 108 -5.79 -13.25 -19.78
CA GLU A 108 -7.07 -13.79 -19.30
C GLU A 108 -8.03 -12.67 -18.86
N GLU A 109 -9.07 -12.42 -19.66
CA GLU A 109 -10.09 -11.37 -19.44
C GLU A 109 -10.78 -11.40 -18.06
N LYS A 110 -10.79 -12.55 -17.37
CA LYS A 110 -11.35 -12.64 -16.01
C LYS A 110 -10.64 -11.72 -15.03
N TYR A 111 -9.34 -11.43 -15.22
CA TYR A 111 -8.57 -10.54 -14.35
C TYR A 111 -8.92 -9.07 -14.63
N LYS A 112 -9.09 -8.70 -15.90
CA LYS A 112 -9.59 -7.38 -16.29
C LYS A 112 -10.97 -7.12 -15.72
N LYS A 113 -11.93 -8.04 -15.91
CA LYS A 113 -13.30 -7.93 -15.37
C LYS A 113 -13.33 -7.78 -13.84
N ALA A 114 -12.40 -8.45 -13.16
CA ALA A 114 -12.26 -8.32 -11.72
C ALA A 114 -11.74 -6.94 -11.29
N ALA A 115 -10.79 -6.37 -12.04
CA ALA A 115 -10.34 -4.98 -11.87
C ALA A 115 -11.43 -3.95 -12.25
N GLU A 116 -12.21 -4.19 -13.30
CA GLU A 116 -13.37 -3.36 -13.67
C GLU A 116 -14.41 -3.33 -12.53
N THR A 117 -14.67 -4.47 -11.88
CA THR A 117 -15.56 -4.54 -10.71
C THR A 117 -15.06 -3.63 -9.57
N MET A 118 -13.74 -3.59 -9.37
CA MET A 118 -13.09 -2.74 -8.37
C MET A 118 -13.18 -1.25 -8.68
N VAL A 119 -12.98 -0.85 -9.94
CA VAL A 119 -13.15 0.55 -10.34
C VAL A 119 -14.61 0.98 -10.26
N GLN A 120 -15.55 0.11 -10.67
CA GLN A 120 -16.98 0.42 -10.58
C GLN A 120 -17.41 0.64 -9.12
N TYR A 121 -16.88 -0.17 -8.18
CA TYR A 121 -17.09 0.06 -6.76
C TYR A 121 -16.64 1.46 -6.31
N LEU A 122 -15.50 1.96 -6.81
CA LEU A 122 -15.02 3.31 -6.48
C LEU A 122 -15.85 4.42 -7.12
N PHE A 123 -16.39 4.22 -8.33
CA PHE A 123 -17.29 5.18 -8.97
C PHE A 123 -18.65 5.28 -8.27
N GLU A 124 -19.10 4.20 -7.62
CA GLU A 124 -20.35 4.16 -6.85
C GLU A 124 -20.14 4.48 -5.36
N HIS A 125 -18.89 4.57 -4.90
CA HIS A 125 -18.57 4.84 -3.50
C HIS A 125 -19.00 6.25 -3.13
N GLU A 126 -19.61 6.41 -1.95
CA GLU A 126 -20.02 7.73 -1.47
C GLU A 126 -18.80 8.65 -1.30
N THR A 127 -19.01 9.94 -1.53
CA THR A 127 -17.99 10.97 -1.31
C THR A 127 -18.47 12.00 -0.32
N ASP A 128 -17.53 12.61 0.41
CA ASP A 128 -17.81 13.82 1.18
C ASP A 128 -18.08 15.03 0.25
N GLY A 129 -18.39 16.19 0.83
CA GLY A 129 -18.66 17.40 0.06
C GLY A 129 -17.49 17.94 -0.77
N ALA A 130 -16.27 17.43 -0.57
CA ALA A 130 -15.09 17.76 -1.37
C ALA A 130 -14.75 16.68 -2.41
N GLY A 131 -15.52 15.58 -2.45
CA GLY A 131 -15.28 14.45 -3.35
C GLY A 131 -14.32 13.38 -2.78
N SER A 132 -13.90 13.47 -1.51
CA SER A 132 -13.05 12.44 -0.90
C SER A 132 -13.85 11.22 -0.45
N PHE A 133 -13.23 10.05 -0.46
CA PHE A 133 -13.85 8.80 -0.02
C PHE A 133 -13.83 8.65 1.51
N PRO A 134 -15.00 8.60 2.18
CA PRO A 134 -15.08 8.16 3.57
C PRO A 134 -14.55 6.73 3.69
N TYR A 135 -13.61 6.51 4.62
CA TYR A 135 -12.87 5.25 4.73
C TYR A 135 -13.76 4.07 5.11
N ARG A 136 -14.79 4.33 5.92
CA ARG A 136 -15.80 3.37 6.37
C ARG A 136 -17.19 4.03 6.34
N PRO A 137 -17.86 4.06 5.17
CA PRO A 137 -19.12 4.80 4.99
C PRO A 137 -20.23 4.33 5.95
N GLU A 138 -20.30 3.03 6.24
CA GLU A 138 -21.28 2.46 7.19
C GLU A 138 -21.22 3.09 8.60
N GLN A 139 -20.06 3.65 8.99
CA GLN A 139 -19.88 4.27 10.30
C GLN A 139 -20.45 5.69 10.39
N LYS A 140 -20.79 6.32 9.24
CA LYS A 140 -21.35 7.67 9.13
C LYS A 140 -20.56 8.74 9.90
N ASN A 141 -19.23 8.58 9.95
CA ASN A 141 -18.34 9.51 10.64
C ASN A 141 -17.58 10.43 9.67
N GLY A 142 -17.63 10.19 8.36
CA GLY A 142 -16.99 11.06 7.36
C GLY A 142 -15.46 11.10 7.45
N TYR A 143 -14.82 10.11 8.09
CA TYR A 143 -13.36 10.12 8.22
C TYR A 143 -12.66 9.72 6.94
N ILE A 144 -11.68 10.54 6.53
CA ILE A 144 -10.79 10.32 5.39
C ILE A 144 -9.41 9.96 5.93
N PHE A 145 -8.84 8.82 5.51
CA PHE A 145 -7.55 8.32 6.00
C PHE A 145 -6.44 8.43 4.97
N ALA A 146 -5.20 8.62 5.44
CA ALA A 146 -3.99 8.57 4.61
C ALA A 146 -3.86 7.22 3.90
N ASP A 147 -4.20 6.14 4.62
CA ASP A 147 -4.20 4.75 4.14
C ASP A 147 -5.07 4.59 2.88
N GLY A 148 -6.23 5.24 2.84
CA GLY A 148 -7.14 5.22 1.70
C GLY A 148 -6.51 5.76 0.42
N ILE A 149 -5.63 6.76 0.52
CA ILE A 149 -4.88 7.30 -0.62
C ILE A 149 -3.94 6.23 -1.19
N GLY A 150 -3.19 5.57 -0.30
CA GLY A 150 -2.28 4.48 -0.67
C GLY A 150 -2.98 3.26 -1.28
N MET A 151 -4.20 2.97 -0.83
CA MET A 151 -4.95 1.78 -1.25
C MET A 151 -5.72 1.97 -2.56
N THR A 152 -6.21 3.19 -2.84
CA THR A 152 -7.11 3.44 -3.98
C THR A 152 -6.45 4.15 -5.16
N CYS A 153 -5.62 5.16 -4.91
CA CYS A 153 -5.12 6.04 -5.96
C CYS A 153 -4.13 5.36 -6.92
N PRO A 154 -3.16 4.53 -6.44
CA PRO A 154 -2.31 3.75 -7.32
C PRO A 154 -3.11 2.87 -8.28
N PHE A 155 -4.13 2.20 -7.76
CA PHE A 155 -4.99 1.31 -8.53
C PHE A 155 -5.78 2.08 -9.61
N LEU A 156 -6.41 3.19 -9.24
CA LEU A 156 -7.14 4.06 -10.16
C LEU A 156 -6.23 4.58 -11.30
N CYS A 157 -5.04 5.11 -10.97
CA CYS A 157 -4.10 5.60 -11.98
C CYS A 157 -3.61 4.48 -12.89
N LYS A 158 -3.26 3.32 -12.33
CA LYS A 158 -2.83 2.16 -13.11
C LYS A 158 -3.93 1.64 -14.04
N TYR A 159 -5.15 1.53 -13.54
CA TYR A 159 -6.31 1.12 -14.33
C TYR A 159 -6.56 2.10 -15.48
N GLY A 160 -6.63 3.39 -15.15
CA GLY A 160 -6.86 4.45 -16.13
C GLY A 160 -5.80 4.49 -17.22
N SER A 161 -4.52 4.38 -16.86
CA SER A 161 -3.41 4.32 -17.81
C SER A 161 -3.45 3.05 -18.68
N THR A 162 -3.75 1.90 -18.08
CA THR A 162 -3.73 0.61 -18.81
C THR A 162 -4.91 0.46 -19.77
N TYR A 163 -6.08 0.98 -19.40
CA TYR A 163 -7.33 0.75 -20.15
C TYR A 163 -7.92 2.03 -20.77
N GLY A 164 -7.25 3.18 -20.65
CA GLY A 164 -7.69 4.45 -21.23
C GLY A 164 -8.86 5.10 -20.50
N ASP A 165 -9.00 4.89 -19.18
CA ASP A 165 -10.06 5.48 -18.37
C ASP A 165 -9.57 6.73 -17.62
N MET A 166 -9.77 7.90 -18.23
CA MET A 166 -9.38 9.18 -17.64
C MET A 166 -10.20 9.56 -16.39
N ASN A 167 -11.42 9.04 -16.24
CA ASN A 167 -12.24 9.33 -15.05
C ASN A 167 -11.63 8.67 -13.81
N ALA A 168 -11.07 7.46 -13.95
CA ALA A 168 -10.34 6.81 -12.88
C ALA A 168 -9.13 7.65 -12.43
N ILE A 169 -8.35 8.18 -13.37
CA ILE A 169 -7.19 9.04 -13.06
C ILE A 169 -7.63 10.34 -12.37
N HIS A 170 -8.66 11.01 -12.89
CA HIS A 170 -9.20 12.22 -12.26
C HIS A 170 -9.67 11.98 -10.83
N LEU A 171 -10.30 10.84 -10.57
CA LEU A 171 -10.75 10.46 -9.24
C LEU A 171 -9.57 10.31 -8.26
N ALA A 172 -8.47 9.69 -8.71
CA ALA A 172 -7.24 9.58 -7.92
C ALA A 172 -6.61 10.96 -7.61
N ILE A 173 -6.60 11.87 -8.59
CA ILE A 173 -6.08 13.23 -8.42
C ILE A 173 -6.87 13.97 -7.32
N VAL A 174 -8.20 13.89 -7.34
CA VAL A 174 -9.07 14.50 -6.33
C VAL A 174 -8.76 13.97 -4.94
N GLN A 175 -8.63 12.64 -4.78
CA GLN A 175 -8.31 12.04 -3.49
C GLN A 175 -6.97 12.55 -2.94
N ILE A 176 -5.92 12.52 -3.77
CA ILE A 176 -4.57 12.95 -3.37
C ILE A 176 -4.58 14.44 -3.01
N GLN A 177 -5.16 15.28 -3.85
CA GLN A 177 -5.22 16.73 -3.63
C GLN A 177 -5.93 17.05 -2.32
N ASN A 178 -7.11 16.46 -2.11
CA ASN A 178 -7.89 16.73 -0.91
C ASN A 178 -7.15 16.33 0.36
N PHE A 179 -6.45 15.20 0.37
CA PHE A 179 -5.67 14.79 1.51
C PHE A 179 -4.46 15.70 1.75
N MET A 180 -3.75 16.13 0.69
CA MET A 180 -2.64 17.07 0.83
C MET A 180 -3.08 18.42 1.40
N ASP A 181 -4.27 18.91 1.03
CA ASP A 181 -4.79 20.18 1.50
C ASP A 181 -5.31 20.12 2.94
N ARG A 182 -5.89 18.97 3.35
CA ARG A 182 -6.66 18.87 4.61
C ARG A 182 -6.06 17.92 5.64
N GLY A 183 -5.35 16.88 5.22
CA GLY A 183 -4.77 15.86 6.09
C GLY A 183 -3.38 16.18 6.63
N MET A 184 -2.73 17.25 6.15
CA MET A 184 -1.34 17.56 6.50
C MET A 184 -1.22 18.50 7.70
N ASP A 185 -0.18 18.31 8.53
CA ASP A 185 0.26 19.27 9.53
C ASP A 185 1.23 20.28 8.92
N VAL A 186 0.91 21.57 9.02
CA VAL A 186 1.68 22.65 8.39
C VAL A 186 3.05 22.87 9.06
N LYS A 187 3.19 22.52 10.34
CA LYS A 187 4.42 22.77 11.11
C LYS A 187 5.49 21.73 10.79
N THR A 188 5.11 20.46 10.80
CA THR A 188 6.02 19.33 10.57
C THR A 188 6.14 18.96 9.10
N GLY A 189 5.10 19.23 8.29
CA GLY A 189 4.98 18.73 6.92
C GLY A 189 4.67 17.23 6.85
N LEU A 190 4.22 16.63 7.95
CA LEU A 190 3.80 15.23 8.04
C LEU A 190 2.27 15.10 8.08
N PRO A 191 1.70 13.98 7.64
CA PRO A 191 0.26 13.77 7.69
C PRO A 191 -0.21 13.46 9.11
N TYR A 192 -1.43 13.88 9.42
CA TYR A 192 -2.27 13.21 10.42
C TYR A 192 -2.69 11.84 9.87
N HIS A 193 -3.19 10.94 10.73
CA HIS A 193 -3.71 9.65 10.25
C HIS A 193 -4.95 9.86 9.37
N GLY A 194 -5.81 10.81 9.75
CA GLY A 194 -6.96 11.19 8.94
C GLY A 194 -7.58 12.51 9.38
N TYR A 195 -8.62 12.92 8.67
CA TYR A 195 -9.39 14.13 8.96
C TYR A 195 -10.89 13.89 8.73
N GLN A 196 -11.72 14.82 9.21
CA GLN A 196 -13.14 14.91 8.87
C GLN A 196 -13.40 16.25 8.18
N LEU A 197 -14.06 16.23 7.02
CA LEU A 197 -14.27 17.45 6.23
C LEU A 197 -15.16 18.46 6.96
N GLU A 198 -16.30 18.02 7.49
CA GLU A 198 -17.36 18.88 8.01
C GLU A 198 -16.91 19.69 9.23
N SER A 199 -16.10 19.08 10.10
CA SER A 199 -15.55 19.75 11.28
C SER A 199 -14.20 20.42 11.03
N GLY A 200 -13.50 20.04 9.96
CA GLY A 200 -12.11 20.44 9.72
C GLY A 200 -11.11 19.86 10.72
N ILE A 201 -11.53 18.94 11.60
CA ILE A 201 -10.68 18.35 12.63
C ILE A 201 -9.81 17.24 12.01
N LYS A 202 -8.55 17.22 12.43
CA LYS A 202 -7.55 16.22 12.05
C LYS A 202 -7.25 15.33 13.26
N TYR A 203 -7.10 14.03 13.01
CA TYR A 203 -7.07 13.00 14.04
C TYR A 203 -5.86 12.06 13.89
N GLY A 204 -5.54 11.37 14.98
CA GLY A 204 -4.39 10.47 15.06
C GLY A 204 -3.08 11.19 15.33
N VAL A 205 -2.02 10.41 15.57
CA VAL A 205 -0.69 10.98 15.80
C VAL A 205 -0.11 11.50 14.50
N ILE A 206 0.45 12.71 14.55
CA ILE A 206 1.16 13.32 13.42
C ILE A 206 2.39 12.47 13.10
N GLY A 207 2.54 12.09 11.83
CA GLY A 207 3.70 11.33 11.37
C GLY A 207 3.70 9.88 11.85
N TRP A 208 2.54 9.25 12.02
CA TRP A 208 2.47 7.80 12.15
C TRP A 208 3.10 7.15 10.91
N GLY A 209 4.17 6.38 11.10
CA GLY A 209 5.06 5.99 10.02
C GLY A 209 4.40 5.17 8.92
N ARG A 210 3.45 4.30 9.26
CA ARG A 210 2.72 3.53 8.25
C ARG A 210 1.71 4.38 7.45
N ALA A 211 1.02 5.34 8.08
CA ALA A 211 0.20 6.30 7.33
C ALA A 211 1.05 7.18 6.39
N VAL A 212 2.23 7.60 6.85
CA VAL A 212 3.20 8.31 5.98
C VAL A 212 3.59 7.42 4.80
N GLY A 213 3.94 6.17 5.07
CA GLY A 213 4.27 5.18 4.04
C GLY A 213 3.15 4.99 3.02
N TRP A 214 1.90 4.87 3.47
CA TRP A 214 0.75 4.74 2.57
C TRP A 214 0.53 5.97 1.70
N LEU A 215 0.58 7.16 2.27
CA LEU A 215 0.44 8.38 1.51
C LEU A 215 1.56 8.51 0.46
N MET A 216 2.81 8.18 0.83
CA MET A 216 3.93 8.20 -0.10
C MET A 216 3.81 7.15 -1.21
N ILE A 217 3.35 5.93 -0.90
CA ILE A 217 3.02 4.91 -1.91
C ILE A 217 1.91 5.43 -2.84
N GLY A 218 0.85 6.00 -2.27
CA GLY A 218 -0.26 6.58 -2.99
C GLY A 218 0.19 7.60 -4.02
N MET A 219 1.06 8.53 -3.62
CA MET A 219 1.57 9.57 -4.51
C MET A 219 2.60 9.04 -5.52
N SER A 220 3.58 8.25 -5.08
CA SER A 220 4.66 7.77 -5.94
C SER A 220 4.18 6.81 -7.03
N GLU A 221 3.32 5.85 -6.69
CA GLU A 221 2.75 4.92 -7.68
C GLU A 221 1.78 5.65 -8.61
N SER A 222 0.95 6.56 -8.11
CA SER A 222 0.04 7.34 -8.97
C SER A 222 0.82 8.15 -10.01
N LEU A 223 1.86 8.87 -9.59
CA LEU A 223 2.75 9.61 -10.50
C LEU A 223 3.46 8.69 -11.50
N ALA A 224 3.76 7.45 -11.13
CA ALA A 224 4.42 6.49 -12.00
C ALA A 224 3.52 5.98 -13.15
N TYR A 225 2.20 6.09 -13.03
CA TYR A 225 1.23 5.66 -14.04
C TYR A 225 0.55 6.84 -14.77
N MET A 226 0.66 8.05 -14.25
CA MET A 226 0.15 9.25 -14.90
C MET A 226 1.09 9.74 -16.01
N GLU A 227 0.54 10.27 -17.09
CA GLU A 227 1.34 11.02 -18.08
C GLU A 227 1.71 12.39 -17.52
N GLU A 228 2.93 12.85 -17.78
CA GLU A 228 3.44 14.13 -17.24
C GLU A 228 2.63 15.36 -17.70
N SER A 229 1.97 15.27 -18.86
CA SER A 229 1.11 16.33 -19.40
C SER A 229 -0.27 16.42 -18.75
N MET A 230 -0.64 15.47 -17.88
CA MET A 230 -1.97 15.47 -17.27
C MET A 230 -2.15 16.63 -16.28
N PRO A 231 -3.31 17.28 -16.28
CA PRO A 231 -3.69 18.21 -15.21
C PRO A 231 -3.56 17.54 -13.84
N GLY A 232 -2.89 18.20 -12.89
CA GLY A 232 -2.66 17.68 -11.55
C GLY A 232 -1.35 16.93 -11.34
N TYR A 233 -0.68 16.45 -12.40
CA TYR A 233 0.61 15.75 -12.28
C TYR A 233 1.66 16.61 -11.54
N ASP A 234 1.89 17.84 -12.00
CA ASP A 234 2.88 18.75 -11.41
C ASP A 234 2.57 19.13 -9.97
N MET A 235 1.29 19.35 -9.65
CA MET A 235 0.85 19.64 -8.29
C MET A 235 1.17 18.47 -7.35
N ILE A 236 0.81 17.25 -7.75
CA ILE A 236 1.07 16.04 -6.96
C ILE A 236 2.58 15.83 -6.82
N LYS A 237 3.35 15.96 -7.92
CA LYS A 237 4.81 15.84 -7.93
C LYS A 237 5.48 16.82 -6.97
N GLN A 238 5.09 18.09 -7.00
CA GLN A 238 5.67 19.10 -6.11
C GLN A 238 5.31 18.85 -4.64
N SER A 239 4.06 18.48 -4.36
CA SER A 239 3.61 18.13 -3.00
C SER A 239 4.34 16.89 -2.47
N TYR A 240 4.52 15.88 -3.32
CA TYR A 240 5.26 14.66 -2.99
C TYR A 240 6.73 14.97 -2.69
N ARG A 241 7.41 15.77 -3.53
CA ARG A 241 8.82 16.16 -3.32
C ARG A 241 9.03 16.88 -1.99
N ARG A 242 8.16 17.85 -1.68
CA ARG A 242 8.20 18.54 -0.37
C ARG A 242 8.01 17.57 0.79
N MET A 243 7.10 16.59 0.64
CA MET A 243 6.88 15.57 1.67
C MET A 243 8.11 14.66 1.84
N VAL A 244 8.73 14.20 0.75
CA VAL A 244 9.98 13.41 0.78
C VAL A 244 11.07 14.16 1.54
N ASP A 245 11.31 15.44 1.22
CA ASP A 245 12.32 16.26 1.89
C ASP A 245 12.10 16.33 3.41
N LYS A 246 10.82 16.42 3.84
CA LYS A 246 10.46 16.43 5.27
C LYS A 246 10.65 15.07 5.90
N VAL A 247 10.17 14.01 5.27
CA VAL A 247 10.25 12.64 5.79
C VAL A 247 11.72 12.22 5.94
N GLU A 248 12.59 12.51 4.98
CA GLU A 248 14.01 12.14 5.05
C GLU A 248 14.77 12.78 6.22
N ALA A 249 14.27 13.88 6.80
CA ALA A 249 14.85 14.48 8.01
C ALA A 249 14.57 13.67 9.30
N TYR A 250 13.63 12.74 9.24
CA TYR A 250 13.25 11.85 10.33
C TYR A 250 13.91 10.46 10.25
N GLN A 251 14.66 10.16 9.18
CA GLN A 251 15.43 8.91 9.12
C GLN A 251 16.44 8.87 10.27
N LEU A 252 16.47 7.76 10.99
CA LEU A 252 17.39 7.55 12.11
C LEU A 252 18.82 7.30 11.60
N GLU A 253 19.80 7.42 12.49
CA GLU A 253 21.21 7.17 12.16
C GLU A 253 21.46 5.74 11.65
N ASN A 254 20.71 4.78 12.18
CA ASN A 254 20.74 3.38 11.74
C ASN A 254 20.05 3.14 10.38
N GLY A 255 19.52 4.18 9.73
CA GLY A 255 18.86 4.10 8.42
C GLY A 255 17.37 3.77 8.45
N LEU A 256 16.81 3.36 9.59
CA LEU A 256 15.39 3.00 9.74
C LEU A 256 14.54 4.22 10.15
N TYR A 257 13.22 4.05 10.17
CA TYR A 257 12.25 5.00 10.73
C TYR A 257 11.58 4.42 11.97
N SER A 258 11.30 5.27 12.96
CA SER A 258 10.47 4.94 14.12
C SER A 258 8.99 4.80 13.73
N TRP A 259 8.22 4.08 14.54
CA TRP A 259 6.77 3.88 14.35
C TRP A 259 5.99 5.19 14.23
N GLN A 260 6.44 6.23 14.94
CA GLN A 260 6.06 7.63 14.75
C GLN A 260 7.33 8.40 14.43
N LEU A 261 7.39 9.06 13.27
CA LEU A 261 8.61 9.66 12.72
C LEU A 261 9.26 10.68 13.65
N GLY A 262 8.47 11.48 14.36
CA GLY A 262 8.97 12.45 15.33
C GLY A 262 9.53 11.83 16.62
N ALA A 263 9.13 10.60 16.95
CA ALA A 263 9.55 9.89 18.16
C ALA A 263 10.86 9.12 17.91
N LYS A 264 11.96 9.86 17.75
CA LYS A 264 13.28 9.28 17.36
C LYS A 264 13.86 8.27 18.36
N GLU A 265 13.45 8.35 19.63
CA GLU A 265 13.82 7.39 20.69
C GLU A 265 12.86 6.20 20.77
N GLY A 266 11.77 6.23 19.98
CA GLY A 266 10.79 5.16 19.92
C GLY A 266 11.28 3.96 19.11
N PRO A 267 10.60 2.80 19.24
CA PRO A 267 10.90 1.62 18.46
C PRO A 267 10.82 1.89 16.95
N VAL A 268 11.71 1.22 16.22
CA VAL A 268 11.68 1.19 14.75
C VAL A 268 10.44 0.43 14.27
N ASP A 269 9.93 0.84 13.12
CA ASP A 269 8.88 0.11 12.41
C ASP A 269 9.37 -0.22 11.00
N THR A 270 9.67 -1.50 10.77
CA THR A 270 10.15 -1.95 9.47
C THR A 270 9.09 -1.79 8.39
N SER A 271 7.79 -1.77 8.70
CA SER A 271 6.75 -1.49 7.70
C SER A 271 6.76 -0.03 7.24
N ALA A 272 6.82 0.91 8.17
CA ALA A 272 6.99 2.32 7.86
C ALA A 272 8.25 2.55 7.00
N THR A 273 9.37 1.97 7.44
CA THR A 273 10.64 2.06 6.72
C THR A 273 10.53 1.49 5.30
N ALA A 274 10.02 0.26 5.16
CA ALA A 274 9.88 -0.41 3.87
C ALA A 274 9.02 0.39 2.89
N MET A 275 7.87 0.90 3.35
CA MET A 275 6.93 1.65 2.52
C MET A 275 7.49 3.02 2.08
N ILE A 276 8.10 3.76 3.01
CA ILE A 276 8.72 5.05 2.72
C ILE A 276 9.86 4.87 1.71
N LEU A 277 10.75 3.91 1.95
CA LEU A 277 11.89 3.67 1.08
C LEU A 277 11.48 3.11 -0.28
N TYR A 278 10.47 2.23 -0.33
CA TYR A 278 9.89 1.76 -1.59
C TYR A 278 9.36 2.93 -2.43
N ALA A 279 8.59 3.85 -1.82
CA ALA A 279 8.07 5.01 -2.54
C ALA A 279 9.19 5.91 -3.09
N ILE A 280 10.26 6.13 -2.31
CA ILE A 280 11.43 6.90 -2.76
C ILE A 280 12.15 6.17 -3.91
N ALA A 281 12.41 4.88 -3.77
CA ALA A 281 13.07 4.07 -4.79
C ALA A 281 12.27 4.05 -6.10
N ARG A 282 10.95 3.85 -6.02
CA ARG A 282 10.04 3.92 -7.16
C ARG A 282 10.09 5.28 -7.85
N SER A 283 10.13 6.36 -7.09
CA SER A 283 10.19 7.71 -7.63
C SER A 283 11.55 8.10 -8.21
N LEU A 284 12.63 7.45 -7.78
CA LEU A 284 13.94 7.55 -8.42
C LEU A 284 13.95 6.80 -9.77
N GLU A 285 13.37 5.60 -9.81
CA GLU A 285 13.23 4.80 -11.03
C GLU A 285 12.41 5.54 -12.11
N THR A 286 11.31 6.18 -11.72
CA THR A 286 10.45 6.97 -12.62
C THR A 286 10.88 8.42 -12.82
N ARG A 287 12.03 8.83 -12.26
CA ARG A 287 12.59 10.20 -12.35
C ARG A 287 11.66 11.30 -11.82
N VAL A 288 10.67 10.95 -11.01
CA VAL A 288 9.89 11.90 -10.19
C VAL A 288 10.79 12.59 -9.17
N LEU A 289 11.73 11.82 -8.61
CA LEU A 289 12.82 12.29 -7.75
C LEU A 289 14.16 12.26 -8.49
N ILE A 290 15.08 13.13 -8.06
CA ILE A 290 16.44 13.20 -8.59
C ILE A 290 17.42 12.47 -7.66
N GLY A 291 18.64 12.20 -8.13
CA GLY A 291 19.62 11.34 -7.45
C GLY A 291 20.07 11.78 -6.04
N ILE A 292 19.72 12.98 -5.56
CA ILE A 292 20.09 13.44 -4.21
C ILE A 292 19.51 12.56 -3.09
N HIS A 293 18.37 11.92 -3.33
CA HIS A 293 17.70 11.04 -2.35
C HIS A 293 18.27 9.61 -2.33
N LYS A 294 19.10 9.26 -3.32
CA LYS A 294 19.58 7.88 -3.53
C LYS A 294 20.39 7.35 -2.34
N SER A 295 21.32 8.16 -1.81
CA SER A 295 22.21 7.72 -0.73
C SER A 295 21.46 7.43 0.58
N ARG A 296 20.48 8.27 0.94
CA ARG A 296 19.62 8.06 2.11
C ARG A 296 18.74 6.83 1.96
N MET A 297 18.17 6.66 0.77
CA MET A 297 17.37 5.49 0.45
C MET A 297 18.21 4.19 0.52
N GLN A 298 19.41 4.18 -0.06
CA GLN A 298 20.32 3.02 -0.03
C GLN A 298 20.72 2.63 1.40
N ARG A 299 21.10 3.60 2.24
CA ARG A 299 21.41 3.35 3.66
C ARG A 299 20.23 2.70 4.39
N GLY A 300 19.02 3.19 4.16
CA GLY A 300 17.82 2.60 4.77
C GLY A 300 17.50 1.21 4.22
N ARG A 301 17.73 0.99 2.92
CA ARG A 301 17.54 -0.31 2.26
C ARG A 301 18.50 -1.35 2.83
N GLU A 302 19.78 -1.02 3.01
CA GLU A 302 20.79 -1.89 3.63
C GLU A 302 20.44 -2.22 5.08
N ALA A 303 20.03 -1.20 5.85
CA ALA A 303 19.55 -1.40 7.21
C ALA A 303 18.35 -2.36 7.26
N LEU A 304 17.36 -2.16 6.38
CA LEU A 304 16.18 -3.02 6.30
C LEU A 304 16.56 -4.46 5.89
N TRP A 305 17.50 -4.63 4.96
CA TRP A 305 17.99 -5.94 4.55
C TRP A 305 18.61 -6.72 5.71
N SER A 306 19.34 -6.03 6.60
CA SER A 306 19.92 -6.64 7.81
C SER A 306 18.88 -7.16 8.81
N MET A 307 17.62 -6.72 8.69
CA MET A 307 16.50 -7.15 9.54
C MET A 307 15.80 -8.41 9.00
N VAL A 308 16.15 -8.88 7.80
CA VAL A 308 15.57 -10.08 7.19
C VAL A 308 16.10 -11.34 7.90
N LYS A 309 15.19 -12.19 8.37
CA LYS A 309 15.50 -13.49 8.98
C LYS A 309 14.53 -14.54 8.43
N GLU A 310 15.05 -15.61 7.83
CA GLU A 310 14.25 -16.70 7.26
C GLU A 310 13.15 -16.21 6.29
N GLY A 311 13.50 -15.25 5.41
CA GLY A 311 12.56 -14.63 4.47
C GLY A 311 11.53 -13.67 5.09
N LYS A 312 11.51 -13.50 6.42
CA LYS A 312 10.62 -12.58 7.14
C LYS A 312 11.33 -11.30 7.56
N LEU A 313 10.55 -10.24 7.75
CA LEU A 313 11.05 -8.95 8.22
C LEU A 313 10.42 -8.63 9.58
N TYR A 314 11.26 -8.61 10.62
CA TYR A 314 10.86 -8.39 12.03
C TYR A 314 10.79 -6.90 12.38
N ASP A 315 10.46 -6.58 13.64
CA ASP A 315 10.28 -5.22 14.14
C ASP A 315 9.28 -4.40 13.33
N CYS A 316 8.28 -5.10 12.78
CA CYS A 316 7.14 -4.50 12.12
C CYS A 316 6.04 -4.24 13.16
N LEU A 317 5.53 -3.02 13.22
CA LEU A 317 4.39 -2.69 14.07
C LEU A 317 3.13 -3.45 13.62
N ALA A 318 2.39 -4.02 14.57
CA ALA A 318 1.13 -4.71 14.35
C ALA A 318 0.07 -3.82 13.67
N GLU A 319 -0.97 -4.45 13.12
CA GLU A 319 -2.08 -3.74 12.45
C GLU A 319 -2.77 -2.76 13.41
N CYS A 320 -3.24 -1.64 12.86
CA CYS A 320 -3.97 -0.64 13.63
C CYS A 320 -5.31 -1.24 14.08
N GLN A 321 -5.66 -1.13 15.36
CA GLN A 321 -6.88 -1.76 15.90
C GLN A 321 -8.16 -0.93 15.64
N GLY A 322 -8.00 0.26 15.05
CA GLY A 322 -9.06 1.24 14.86
C GLY A 322 -8.48 2.63 14.71
N PHE A 323 -9.31 3.62 14.40
CA PHE A 323 -8.82 4.98 14.17
C PHE A 323 -8.10 5.52 15.42
N SER A 324 -6.86 5.95 15.25
CA SER A 324 -5.99 6.44 16.34
C SER A 324 -5.62 5.40 17.41
N MET A 325 -5.72 4.10 17.10
CA MET A 325 -5.37 3.01 18.02
C MET A 325 -4.14 2.24 17.51
N TYR A 326 -2.96 2.62 17.98
CA TYR A 326 -1.66 2.13 17.51
C TYR A 326 -1.05 1.13 18.50
N PRO A 327 -1.35 -0.19 18.39
CA PRO A 327 -0.83 -1.16 19.34
C PRO A 327 0.70 -1.25 19.23
N GLN A 328 1.42 -1.02 20.32
CA GLN A 328 2.89 -1.15 20.39
C GLN A 328 3.31 -2.62 20.48
N VAL A 329 2.87 -3.43 19.52
CA VAL A 329 3.19 -4.85 19.39
C VAL A 329 3.98 -5.00 18.09
N TYR A 330 5.16 -5.61 18.19
CA TYR A 330 6.09 -5.74 17.06
C TYR A 330 6.32 -7.21 16.72
N GLY A 331 6.42 -7.50 15.43
CA GLY A 331 6.58 -8.86 14.93
C GLY A 331 6.99 -8.88 13.47
N ALA A 332 6.69 -9.99 12.80
CA ALA A 332 6.84 -10.12 11.36
C ALA A 332 5.45 -10.20 10.70
N TYR A 333 5.14 -9.24 9.83
CA TYR A 333 3.83 -9.11 9.21
C TYR A 333 3.94 -8.87 7.70
N PRO A 334 2.93 -9.28 6.91
CA PRO A 334 2.93 -9.11 5.45
C PRO A 334 3.17 -7.68 4.96
N TRP A 335 2.71 -6.68 5.72
CA TRP A 335 2.83 -5.27 5.35
C TRP A 335 4.22 -4.66 5.56
N SER A 336 5.14 -5.40 6.17
CA SER A 336 6.58 -5.10 6.10
C SER A 336 7.24 -5.87 4.96
N LEU A 337 6.90 -7.16 4.82
CA LEU A 337 7.47 -8.04 3.80
C LEU A 337 7.21 -7.56 2.36
N GLY A 338 5.96 -7.23 2.01
CA GLY A 338 5.59 -6.85 0.64
C GLY A 338 6.36 -5.63 0.13
N PRO A 339 6.24 -4.45 0.77
CA PRO A 339 6.98 -3.26 0.36
C PRO A 339 8.50 -3.45 0.36
N ALA A 340 9.05 -4.20 1.32
CA ALA A 340 10.48 -4.48 1.38
C ALA A 340 10.94 -5.34 0.19
N LEU A 341 10.18 -6.37 -0.17
CA LEU A 341 10.47 -7.19 -1.34
C LEU A 341 10.45 -6.34 -2.62
N SER A 342 9.44 -5.51 -2.82
CA SER A 342 9.41 -4.57 -3.96
C SER A 342 10.61 -3.62 -3.96
N LEU A 343 10.97 -3.05 -2.80
CA LEU A 343 12.16 -2.19 -2.65
C LEU A 343 13.45 -2.92 -3.05
N PHE A 344 13.63 -4.16 -2.60
CA PHE A 344 14.85 -4.93 -2.89
C PHE A 344 14.96 -5.38 -4.33
N VAL A 345 13.83 -5.45 -5.04
CA VAL A 345 13.78 -5.81 -6.46
C VAL A 345 14.13 -4.62 -7.37
N ILE A 346 13.84 -3.38 -6.96
CA ILE A 346 14.19 -2.19 -7.76
C ILE A 346 15.72 -2.10 -7.90
N ASP A 347 16.22 -2.09 -9.14
CA ASP A 347 17.64 -1.85 -9.41
C ASP A 347 17.97 -0.38 -9.14
N CYS A 348 18.62 -0.14 -8.00
CA CYS A 348 19.06 1.18 -7.62
C CYS A 348 20.46 1.50 -8.14
N GLU A 349 21.18 0.55 -8.76
CA GLU A 349 22.57 0.75 -9.18
C GLU A 349 22.68 1.35 -10.58
N GLY A 350 21.66 1.22 -11.43
CA GLY A 350 21.72 1.80 -12.77
C GLY A 350 22.91 1.22 -13.54
N GLY A 351 22.89 -0.10 -13.73
CA GLY A 351 23.83 -0.78 -14.62
C GLY A 351 24.52 -2.00 -14.01
N LYS A 352 24.17 -3.15 -14.59
CA LYS A 352 24.82 -4.48 -14.51
C LYS A 352 24.48 -5.31 -13.26
N ASN A 353 23.53 -6.22 -13.48
CA ASN A 353 23.53 -7.62 -13.01
C ASN A 353 24.08 -7.86 -11.59
N ALA A 354 23.19 -7.78 -10.59
CA ALA A 354 23.36 -8.62 -9.41
C ALA A 354 22.83 -10.03 -9.76
N LYS A 355 23.76 -10.96 -9.97
CA LYS A 355 23.52 -12.40 -10.07
C LYS A 355 23.08 -12.98 -8.72
#